data_AF-A0A9P7FU93-F1
#
_entry.id   AF-A0A9P7FU93-F1
#
_cell.length_a   1.000
_cell.length_b   1.000
_cell.length_c   1.000
_cell.angle_alpha   90.00
_cell.angle_beta   90.00
_cell.angle_gamma   90.00
#
_symmetry.space_group_name_H-M   'P 1'
#
loop_
_entity.id
_entity.type
_entity.pdbx_description
1 polymer ?
#
loop_
_entity_poly.entity_id
_entity_poly.type
_entity_poly.pdbx_seq_one_letter_code
_entity_poly.pdbx_strand_id
1 'polypeptide(L)'
;MSSDIADRITSYINNLHPEQHKDLYSVIEHILSRSIPLWNLTLTPVLKERVEHPRVYYGQLAPSSMLRIKYTEVVYDPSERMPSRMMSDETKEEYSRRYDQWVNEIRKLVLPDASVIVKLANIHLTPENPSYDGGTWHVEGKLNERICASAIYYYDCENITPSRLAFRQHCETNGFKVWRTIDYPQWEYDWLPAVFGCEQEGPGLQNIGTVDTLEGRLLTWPNVLQHQVQPFKLANPSKPGHRKILALFLLDPNIRIISTANVPCQQQHWWIEAIRQDRNKISTLPIEIQDLIFGFLGEFPITMQHAKEERVKLMDERKSFIVAQNARYLDSCFSLCEH
;
A
#
# COMPACT_ATOMS: atom_id res chain seq x y z
N MET A 1 22.28 -9.68 -15.20
CA MET A 1 21.37 -10.82 -15.41
C MET A 1 20.66 -11.05 -14.09
N SER A 2 19.40 -10.60 -14.01
CA SER A 2 18.56 -10.75 -12.82
C SER A 2 18.24 -12.23 -12.67
N SER A 3 18.77 -12.90 -11.65
CA SER A 3 18.24 -14.19 -11.23
C SER A 3 16.76 -14.00 -10.91
N ASP A 4 15.88 -14.73 -11.61
CA ASP A 4 14.47 -14.88 -11.26
C ASP A 4 14.38 -15.49 -9.85
N ILE A 5 14.48 -14.63 -8.83
CA ILE A 5 13.90 -14.93 -7.53
C ILE A 5 12.42 -14.74 -7.77
N ALA A 6 11.73 -15.83 -8.10
CA ALA A 6 10.27 -15.82 -8.07
C ALA A 6 9.88 -15.48 -6.63
N ASP A 7 9.26 -14.32 -6.43
CA ASP A 7 8.73 -13.90 -5.14
C ASP A 7 7.57 -14.82 -4.77
N ARG A 8 7.88 -15.92 -4.09
CA ARG A 8 6.91 -16.96 -3.76
C ARG A 8 6.10 -16.56 -2.55
N ILE A 9 4.79 -16.70 -2.66
CA ILE A 9 3.88 -16.54 -1.53
C ILE A 9 4.03 -17.80 -0.65
N THR A 10 4.50 -17.60 0.58
CA THR A 10 4.80 -18.67 1.53
C THR A 10 3.64 -19.03 2.46
N SER A 11 2.54 -18.28 2.41
CA SER A 11 1.35 -18.49 3.23
C SER A 11 0.06 -18.43 2.42
N TYR A 12 -1.07 -18.86 2.99
CA TYR A 12 -2.35 -18.74 2.28
C TYR A 12 -2.86 -17.29 2.27
N ILE A 13 -3.55 -16.91 1.21
CA ILE A 13 -4.34 -15.69 1.10
C ILE A 13 -5.74 -15.99 1.64
N ASN A 14 -6.21 -15.19 2.59
CA ASN A 14 -7.55 -15.37 3.15
C ASN A 14 -8.62 -15.27 2.04
N ASN A 15 -9.62 -16.14 2.06
CA ASN A 15 -10.63 -16.31 1.01
C ASN A 15 -10.12 -16.81 -0.36
N LEU A 16 -8.88 -17.31 -0.44
CA LEU A 16 -8.35 -17.90 -1.66
C LEU A 16 -7.63 -19.23 -1.38
N HIS A 17 -8.29 -20.35 -1.67
CA HIS A 17 -7.76 -21.68 -1.35
C HIS A 17 -6.46 -21.97 -2.12
N PRO A 18 -5.35 -22.30 -1.44
CA PRO A 18 -4.03 -22.46 -2.07
C PRO A 18 -3.98 -23.60 -3.08
N GLU A 19 -4.66 -24.71 -2.82
CA GLU A 19 -4.64 -25.86 -3.74
C GLU A 19 -5.62 -25.76 -4.92
N GLN A 20 -6.82 -25.22 -4.70
CA GLN A 20 -7.85 -25.09 -5.74
C GLN A 20 -7.55 -23.93 -6.70
N HIS A 21 -6.80 -22.91 -6.25
CA HIS A 21 -6.52 -21.71 -7.03
C HIS A 21 -5.03 -21.49 -7.29
N LYS A 22 -4.25 -22.57 -7.46
CA LYS A 22 -2.80 -22.52 -7.72
C LYS A 22 -2.43 -21.55 -8.86
N ASP A 23 -3.19 -21.56 -9.95
CA ASP A 23 -2.94 -20.68 -11.09
C ASP A 23 -3.10 -19.20 -10.72
N LEU A 24 -4.10 -18.87 -9.90
CA LEU A 24 -4.29 -17.49 -9.43
C LEU A 24 -3.20 -17.07 -8.45
N TYR A 25 -2.71 -17.96 -7.58
CA TYR A 25 -1.52 -17.67 -6.77
C TYR A 25 -0.32 -17.33 -7.65
N SER A 26 -0.05 -18.15 -8.68
CA SER A 26 1.04 -17.88 -9.62
C SER A 26 0.86 -16.52 -10.31
N VAL A 27 -0.35 -16.17 -10.75
CA VAL A 27 -0.61 -14.85 -11.36
C VAL A 27 -0.36 -13.71 -10.36
N ILE A 28 -0.77 -13.87 -9.09
CA ILE A 28 -0.52 -12.86 -8.04
C ILE A 28 0.99 -12.71 -7.78
N GLU A 29 1.75 -13.80 -7.72
CA GLU A 29 3.22 -13.78 -7.58
C GLU A 29 3.89 -13.02 -8.72
N HIS A 30 3.45 -13.24 -9.97
CA HIS A 30 3.95 -12.48 -11.12
C HIS A 30 3.65 -10.99 -11.00
N ILE A 31 2.43 -10.61 -10.62
CA ILE A 31 2.05 -9.18 -10.47
C ILE A 31 2.80 -8.55 -9.29
N LEU A 32 2.99 -9.30 -8.20
CA LEU A 32 3.79 -8.88 -7.05
C LEU A 32 5.24 -8.59 -7.47
N SER A 33 5.87 -9.51 -8.20
CA SER A 33 7.24 -9.36 -8.71
C SER A 33 7.39 -8.10 -9.59
N ARG A 34 6.36 -7.75 -10.37
CA ARG A 34 6.31 -6.52 -11.17
C ARG A 34 6.06 -5.26 -10.34
N SER A 35 5.45 -5.39 -9.16
CA SER A 35 5.14 -4.28 -8.26
C SER A 35 6.34 -3.82 -7.43
N ILE A 36 7.26 -4.73 -7.09
CA ILE A 36 8.47 -4.43 -6.30
C ILE A 36 9.31 -3.28 -6.88
N PRO A 37 9.75 -3.31 -8.16
CA PRO A 37 10.56 -2.21 -8.70
C PRO A 37 9.77 -0.89 -8.71
N LEU A 38 8.46 -0.93 -8.89
CA LEU A 38 7.60 0.26 -8.84
C LEU A 38 7.47 0.80 -7.41
N TRP A 39 7.34 -0.06 -6.40
CA TRP A 39 7.39 0.36 -5.00
C TRP A 39 8.74 0.95 -4.61
N ASN A 40 9.85 0.41 -5.11
CA ASN A 40 11.17 1.00 -4.89
C ASN A 40 11.23 2.44 -5.44
N LEU A 41 10.73 2.67 -6.66
CA LEU A 41 10.64 4.02 -7.25
C LEU A 41 9.68 4.93 -6.49
N THR A 42 8.60 4.36 -5.93
CA THR A 42 7.58 5.09 -5.18
C THR A 42 8.09 5.56 -3.82
N LEU A 43 8.83 4.71 -3.10
CA LEU A 43 9.24 4.95 -1.72
C LEU A 43 10.61 5.65 -1.62
N THR A 44 11.49 5.51 -2.61
CA THR A 44 12.83 6.12 -2.60
C THR A 44 12.80 7.66 -2.48
N PRO A 45 11.99 8.41 -3.24
CA PRO A 45 11.95 9.86 -3.14
C PRO A 45 11.51 10.35 -1.76
N VAL A 46 10.57 9.63 -1.13
CA VAL A 46 10.07 9.93 0.22
C VAL A 46 11.20 9.81 1.27
N LEU A 47 12.23 9.02 1.00
CA LEU A 47 13.43 8.91 1.85
C LEU A 47 14.46 10.02 1.56
N LYS A 48 14.60 10.47 0.30
CA LYS A 48 15.63 11.46 -0.11
C LYS A 48 15.40 12.86 0.45
N GLU A 49 14.16 13.31 0.60
CA GLU A 49 13.85 14.59 1.28
C GLU A 49 14.45 14.69 2.70
N ARG A 50 14.77 13.55 3.33
CA ARG A 50 15.38 13.49 4.66
C ARG A 50 16.91 13.56 4.65
N VAL A 51 17.57 13.08 3.59
CA VAL A 51 19.04 12.94 3.55
C VAL A 51 19.72 14.24 3.11
N GLU A 52 19.12 14.99 2.19
CA GLU A 52 19.65 16.28 1.74
C GLU A 52 19.28 17.45 2.69
N HIS A 53 18.28 17.25 3.55
CA HIS A 53 17.91 18.18 4.62
C HIS A 53 17.92 17.48 5.99
N PRO A 54 19.11 17.20 6.58
CA PRO A 54 19.20 16.63 7.91
C PRO A 54 18.64 17.63 8.93
N ARG A 55 17.38 17.43 9.33
CA ARG A 55 16.66 18.22 10.34
C ARG A 55 17.23 17.97 11.75
N VAL A 56 18.47 18.41 12.01
CA VAL A 56 19.01 18.58 13.36
C VAL A 56 19.09 20.08 13.64
N TYR A 57 18.00 20.65 14.15
CA TYR A 57 18.08 21.96 14.81
C TYR A 57 17.29 21.91 16.12
N TYR A 58 18.04 22.07 17.22
CA TYR A 58 17.60 22.38 18.58
C TYR A 58 16.42 21.59 19.14
N GLY A 59 16.66 20.33 19.52
CA GLY A 59 15.96 19.67 20.63
C GLY A 59 14.45 19.45 20.52
N GLN A 60 13.80 19.83 19.43
CA GLN A 60 12.39 19.62 19.18
C GLN A 60 12.22 18.88 17.86
N LEU A 61 11.81 17.62 17.95
CA LEU A 61 11.41 16.79 16.81
C LEU A 61 10.33 17.55 16.03
N ALA A 62 10.69 18.11 14.86
CA ALA A 62 9.68 18.54 13.90
C ALA A 62 8.71 17.38 13.64
N PRO A 63 7.37 17.61 13.61
CA PRO A 63 6.43 16.54 13.32
C PRO A 63 6.83 15.85 12.02
N SER A 64 6.95 14.54 12.10
CA SER A 64 7.45 13.66 11.05
C SER A 64 6.38 13.44 9.97
N SER A 65 5.74 14.51 9.48
CA SER A 65 4.42 14.45 8.82
C SER A 65 4.37 13.78 7.45
N MET A 66 5.51 13.51 6.80
CA MET A 66 5.53 12.91 5.46
C MET A 66 5.84 11.41 5.43
N LEU A 67 6.08 10.78 6.59
CA LEU A 67 6.37 9.35 6.66
C LEU A 67 5.40 8.64 7.61
N ARG A 68 4.55 7.77 7.04
CA ARG A 68 3.77 6.81 7.84
C ARG A 68 4.68 5.81 8.58
N ILE A 69 5.91 5.57 8.06
CA ILE A 69 6.88 4.60 8.56
C ILE A 69 8.28 5.22 8.64
N LYS A 70 8.95 5.07 9.79
CA LYS A 70 10.31 5.57 10.01
C LYS A 70 11.32 4.45 9.78
N TYR A 71 12.20 4.63 8.80
CA TYR A 71 13.36 3.77 8.61
C TYR A 71 14.55 4.33 9.39
N THR A 72 15.14 3.53 10.28
CA THR A 72 16.21 3.98 11.19
C THR A 72 17.58 3.45 10.80
N GLU A 73 17.68 2.28 10.19
CA GLU A 73 18.96 1.58 9.96
C GLU A 73 18.94 0.76 8.67
N VAL A 74 20.00 0.86 7.85
CA VAL A 74 20.20 0.02 6.66
C VAL A 74 21.23 -1.07 7.00
N VAL A 75 20.86 -2.34 6.82
CA VAL A 75 21.73 -3.49 7.13
C VAL A 75 22.35 -4.05 5.85
N TYR A 76 23.66 -4.29 5.86
CA TYR A 76 24.42 -4.89 4.77
C TYR A 76 25.06 -6.20 5.23
N ASP A 77 25.14 -7.19 4.34
CA ASP A 77 25.78 -8.48 4.57
C ASP A 77 26.77 -8.79 3.45
N PRO A 78 28.08 -8.94 3.74
CA PRO A 78 28.70 -8.88 5.07
C PRO A 78 28.64 -7.49 5.70
N SER A 79 28.64 -7.43 7.03
CA SER A 79 28.75 -6.19 7.82
C SER A 79 30.15 -5.55 7.75
N GLU A 80 30.96 -5.98 6.78
CA GLU A 80 32.33 -5.56 6.57
C GLU A 80 32.42 -4.04 6.44
N ARG A 81 33.40 -3.47 7.14
CA ARG A 81 33.65 -2.03 7.09
C ARG A 81 34.22 -1.66 5.73
N MET A 82 33.78 -0.50 5.25
CA MET A 82 34.29 0.17 4.05
C MET A 82 35.82 0.04 3.95
N PRO A 83 36.39 -0.20 2.75
CA PRO A 83 37.83 -0.24 2.56
C PRO A 83 38.47 1.01 3.15
N SER A 84 39.60 0.82 3.83
CA SER A 84 40.35 1.86 4.52
C SER A 84 40.54 3.13 3.70
N ARG A 85 40.72 4.25 4.43
CA ARG A 85 41.09 5.60 3.95
C ARG A 85 42.01 5.55 2.73
N MET A 86 41.79 6.45 1.77
CA MET A 86 42.58 6.58 0.52
C MET A 86 44.08 6.38 0.80
N MET A 87 44.70 5.48 0.02
CA MET A 87 46.11 5.16 0.18
C MET A 87 46.96 6.37 -0.25
N SER A 88 48.16 6.52 0.31
CA SER A 88 49.02 7.68 0.04
C SER A 88 49.51 7.77 -1.41
N ASP A 89 49.51 6.65 -2.12
CA ASP A 89 49.94 6.46 -3.50
C ASP A 89 48.78 6.33 -4.49
N GLU A 90 47.54 6.45 -4.02
CA GLU A 90 46.32 6.29 -4.82
C GLU A 90 45.74 7.65 -5.24
N THR A 91 45.36 7.78 -6.50
CA THR A 91 44.61 8.95 -6.99
C THR A 91 43.16 8.93 -6.53
N LYS A 92 42.48 10.09 -6.59
CA LYS A 92 41.05 10.17 -6.24
C LYS A 92 40.18 9.29 -7.15
N GLU A 93 40.52 9.22 -8.43
CA GLU A 93 39.79 8.40 -9.41
C GLU A 93 39.96 6.89 -9.14
N GLU A 94 41.16 6.45 -8.75
CA GLU A 94 41.43 5.06 -8.38
C GLU A 94 40.72 4.67 -7.09
N TYR A 95 40.73 5.54 -6.09
CA TYR A 95 39.94 5.36 -4.86
C TYR A 95 38.45 5.25 -5.17
N SER A 96 37.92 6.15 -6.01
CA SER A 96 36.51 6.11 -6.40
C SER A 96 36.16 4.80 -7.09
N ARG A 97 36.99 4.34 -8.03
CA ARG A 97 36.76 3.07 -8.75
C ARG A 97 36.79 1.86 -7.81
N ARG A 98 37.75 1.82 -6.88
CA ARG A 98 37.85 0.75 -5.87
C ARG A 98 36.67 0.79 -4.89
N TYR A 99 36.22 1.98 -4.52
CA TYR A 99 35.04 2.17 -3.69
C TYR A 99 33.77 1.69 -4.40
N ASP A 100 33.55 2.08 -5.66
CA ASP A 100 32.42 1.64 -6.46
C ASP A 100 32.44 0.12 -6.66
N GLN A 101 33.62 -0.45 -6.91
CA GLN A 101 33.79 -1.90 -7.02
C GLN A 101 33.41 -2.61 -5.70
N TRP A 102 33.89 -2.13 -4.55
CA TRP A 102 33.53 -2.68 -3.25
C TRP A 102 32.02 -2.55 -2.96
N VAL A 103 31.41 -1.40 -3.27
CA VAL A 103 29.96 -1.20 -3.11
C VAL A 103 29.18 -2.18 -3.98
N ASN A 104 29.59 -2.42 -5.22
CA ASN A 104 28.86 -3.29 -6.14
C ASN A 104 29.08 -4.79 -5.85
N GLU A 105 30.28 -5.19 -5.42
CA GLU A 105 30.65 -6.60 -5.26
C GLU A 105 30.44 -7.13 -3.84
N ILE A 106 30.67 -6.30 -2.81
CA ILE A 106 30.70 -6.73 -1.41
C ILE A 106 29.49 -6.21 -0.63
N ARG A 107 29.04 -4.98 -0.88
CA ARG A 107 27.96 -4.37 -0.10
C ARG A 107 26.58 -4.85 -0.57
N LYS A 108 26.17 -6.06 -0.16
CA LYS A 108 24.83 -6.57 -0.44
C LYS A 108 23.84 -6.09 0.62
N LEU A 109 22.76 -5.46 0.17
CA LEU A 109 21.69 -5.02 1.05
C LEU A 109 20.93 -6.24 1.58
N VAL A 110 20.76 -6.33 2.89
CA VAL A 110 19.85 -7.32 3.49
C VAL A 110 18.44 -6.81 3.31
N LEU A 111 17.68 -7.47 2.44
CA LEU A 111 16.26 -7.18 2.24
C LEU A 111 15.45 -7.87 3.34
N PRO A 112 14.58 -7.14 4.06
CA PRO A 112 13.71 -7.76 5.05
C PRO A 112 12.61 -8.57 4.38
N ASP A 113 12.03 -9.54 5.11
CA ASP A 113 10.82 -10.23 4.68
C ASP A 113 9.68 -9.21 4.50
N ALA A 114 9.07 -9.22 3.32
CA ALA A 114 7.95 -8.34 3.00
C ALA A 114 6.61 -9.04 3.24
N SER A 115 5.68 -8.33 3.89
CA SER A 115 4.30 -8.78 4.01
C SER A 115 3.39 -7.95 3.10
N VAL A 116 2.43 -8.60 2.46
CA VAL A 116 1.52 -7.96 1.50
C VAL A 116 0.09 -8.40 1.76
N ILE A 117 -0.84 -7.43 1.83
CA ILE A 117 -2.28 -7.73 1.80
C ILE A 117 -2.72 -7.77 0.34
N VAL A 118 -3.41 -8.84 -0.05
CA VAL A 118 -3.98 -9.02 -1.38
C VAL A 118 -5.48 -8.78 -1.34
N LYS A 119 -6.00 -7.98 -2.27
CA LYS A 119 -7.43 -7.68 -2.38
C LYS A 119 -7.86 -7.66 -3.85
N LEU A 120 -8.83 -8.51 -4.20
CA LEU A 120 -9.53 -8.42 -5.47
C LEU A 120 -10.82 -7.62 -5.28
N ALA A 121 -11.09 -6.70 -6.20
CA ALA A 121 -12.31 -5.91 -6.17
C ALA A 121 -12.80 -5.64 -7.59
N ASN A 122 -14.11 -5.78 -7.77
CA ASN A 122 -14.75 -5.61 -9.06
C ASN A 122 -15.90 -4.60 -8.92
N ILE A 123 -16.07 -3.77 -9.93
CA ILE A 123 -17.24 -2.93 -10.12
C ILE A 123 -17.93 -3.41 -11.38
N HIS A 124 -19.21 -3.76 -11.27
CA HIS A 124 -20.05 -4.16 -12.38
C HIS A 124 -21.14 -3.11 -12.57
N LEU A 125 -21.31 -2.65 -13.81
CA LEU A 125 -22.36 -1.74 -14.24
C LEU A 125 -23.31 -2.50 -15.15
N THR A 126 -24.61 -2.28 -14.98
CA THR A 126 -25.65 -2.88 -15.83
C THR A 126 -26.48 -1.77 -16.46
N PRO A 127 -27.26 -2.04 -17.52
CA PRO A 127 -28.18 -1.05 -18.07
C PRO A 127 -29.14 -0.43 -17.03
N GLU A 128 -29.53 -1.19 -16.00
CA GLU A 128 -30.39 -0.75 -14.90
C GLU A 128 -29.64 0.10 -13.87
N ASN A 129 -28.33 -0.14 -13.70
CA ASN A 129 -27.44 0.64 -12.84
C ASN A 129 -26.18 1.06 -13.62
N PRO A 130 -26.30 2.08 -14.51
CA PRO A 130 -25.31 2.33 -15.55
C PRO A 130 -24.13 3.19 -15.10
N SER A 131 -24.13 3.67 -13.85
CA SER A 131 -23.11 4.58 -13.33
C SER A 131 -22.59 4.18 -11.96
N TYR A 132 -21.33 4.49 -11.73
CA TYR A 132 -20.67 4.43 -10.43
C TYR A 132 -20.31 5.86 -10.00
N ASP A 133 -20.82 6.29 -8.85
CA ASP A 133 -20.70 7.68 -8.36
C ASP A 133 -19.31 8.03 -7.81
N GLY A 134 -18.37 7.08 -7.82
CA GLY A 134 -17.04 7.26 -7.27
C GLY A 134 -16.89 6.68 -5.86
N GLY A 135 -15.63 6.65 -5.40
CA GLY A 135 -15.28 6.26 -4.04
C GLY A 135 -15.27 7.44 -3.09
N THR A 136 -14.94 7.19 -1.82
CA THR A 136 -14.62 8.24 -0.85
C THR A 136 -13.11 8.54 -0.89
N TRP A 137 -12.72 9.74 -0.47
CA TRP A 137 -11.31 10.05 -0.21
C TRP A 137 -10.81 9.26 1.00
N HIS A 138 -9.72 8.50 0.83
CA HIS A 138 -9.15 7.69 1.91
C HIS A 138 -7.67 7.37 1.68
N VAL A 139 -6.99 6.94 2.75
CA VAL A 139 -5.75 6.14 2.67
C VAL A 139 -6.07 4.69 2.96
N GLU A 140 -5.20 3.77 2.54
CA GLU A 140 -5.43 2.33 2.75
C GLU A 140 -5.07 1.92 4.17
N GLY A 141 -5.98 1.15 4.78
CA GLY A 141 -5.87 0.64 6.14
C GLY A 141 -5.72 1.70 7.24
N LYS A 142 -5.78 1.24 8.48
CA LYS A 142 -5.52 1.99 9.70
C LYS A 142 -4.08 1.77 10.17
N LEU A 143 -3.72 2.35 11.31
CA LEU A 143 -2.35 2.24 11.85
C LEU A 143 -1.98 0.82 12.25
N ASN A 144 -2.94 -0.04 12.57
CA ASN A 144 -2.68 -1.45 12.89
C ASN A 144 -2.35 -2.30 11.66
N GLU A 145 -2.87 -2.00 10.46
CA GLU A 145 -2.46 -2.70 9.24
C GLU A 145 -1.09 -2.26 8.69
N ARG A 146 -0.53 -1.13 9.15
CA ARG A 146 0.83 -0.62 8.80
C ARG A 146 1.15 -0.62 7.29
N ILE A 147 0.16 -0.33 6.45
CA ILE A 147 0.36 -0.27 5.00
C ILE A 147 1.25 0.94 4.65
N CYS A 148 2.34 0.69 3.92
CA CYS A 148 3.35 1.68 3.53
C CYS A 148 3.12 2.23 2.12
N ALA A 149 2.70 1.37 1.20
CA ALA A 149 2.48 1.67 -0.20
C ALA A 149 1.36 0.79 -0.74
N SER A 150 0.70 1.28 -1.78
CA SER A 150 -0.34 0.55 -2.49
C SER A 150 0.13 0.29 -3.92
N ALA A 151 -0.29 -0.83 -4.48
CA ALA A 151 -0.26 -1.11 -5.90
C ALA A 151 -1.65 -1.56 -6.36
N ILE A 152 -2.11 -1.07 -7.50
CA ILE A 152 -3.35 -1.54 -8.13
C ILE A 152 -3.08 -1.91 -9.59
N TYR A 153 -3.42 -3.13 -9.95
CA TYR A 153 -3.43 -3.64 -11.31
C TYR A 153 -4.86 -3.72 -11.84
N TYR A 154 -5.11 -3.08 -12.97
CA TYR A 154 -6.41 -3.08 -13.67
C TYR A 154 -6.38 -4.17 -14.74
N TYR A 155 -6.85 -5.37 -14.39
CA TYR A 155 -6.63 -6.55 -15.22
C TYR A 155 -7.70 -6.81 -16.28
N ASP A 156 -8.89 -6.23 -16.13
CA ASP A 156 -10.02 -6.44 -17.04
C ASP A 156 -11.02 -5.29 -16.90
N CYS A 157 -11.14 -4.46 -17.93
CA CYS A 157 -11.99 -3.27 -17.96
C CYS A 157 -12.75 -3.19 -19.28
N GLU A 158 -14.06 -3.46 -19.25
CA GLU A 158 -14.87 -3.53 -20.47
C GLU A 158 -16.09 -2.60 -20.40
N ASN A 159 -16.39 -1.95 -21.52
CA ASN A 159 -17.62 -1.15 -21.72
C ASN A 159 -17.86 -0.05 -20.67
N ILE A 160 -16.79 0.63 -20.24
CA ILE A 160 -16.86 1.77 -19.33
C ILE A 160 -16.23 3.02 -19.95
N THR A 161 -16.72 4.19 -19.57
CA THR A 161 -16.03 5.47 -19.82
C THR A 161 -14.68 5.48 -19.09
N PRO A 162 -13.72 6.35 -19.49
CA PRO A 162 -12.43 6.45 -18.80
C PRO A 162 -12.59 6.57 -17.29
N SER A 163 -12.00 5.63 -16.56
CA SER A 163 -11.96 5.62 -15.10
C SER A 163 -10.65 6.26 -14.63
N ARG A 164 -10.69 7.01 -13.53
CA ARG A 164 -9.55 7.76 -13.01
C ARG A 164 -9.37 7.54 -11.52
N LEU A 165 -8.13 7.61 -11.08
CA LEU A 165 -7.74 7.65 -9.68
C LEU A 165 -7.23 9.06 -9.36
N ALA A 166 -7.92 9.76 -8.48
CA ALA A 166 -7.54 11.09 -8.03
C ALA A 166 -6.68 10.99 -6.77
N PHE A 167 -5.72 11.90 -6.63
CA PHE A 167 -4.79 11.97 -5.51
C PHE A 167 -4.77 13.38 -4.90
N ARG A 168 -4.67 13.42 -3.58
CA ARG A 168 -4.46 14.65 -2.81
C ARG A 168 -3.59 14.38 -1.59
N GLN A 169 -2.95 15.41 -1.08
CA GLN A 169 -2.12 15.33 0.12
C GLN A 169 -2.32 16.53 1.03
N HIS A 170 -1.82 16.39 2.26
CA HIS A 170 -1.72 17.50 3.18
C HIS A 170 -0.46 18.32 2.88
N CYS A 171 -0.58 19.64 2.87
CA CYS A 171 0.57 20.53 2.75
C CYS A 171 1.23 20.75 4.12
N GLU A 172 2.50 20.35 4.26
CA GLU A 172 3.29 20.67 5.47
C GLU A 172 3.66 22.16 5.47
N THR A 173 2.78 23.00 6.00
CA THR A 173 3.03 24.45 6.13
C THR A 173 3.11 24.86 7.57
N ASN A 174 4.08 24.27 8.28
CA ASN A 174 4.59 24.98 9.45
C ASN A 174 5.18 26.30 8.92
N GLY A 175 4.51 27.42 9.18
CA GLY A 175 4.90 28.75 8.70
C GLY A 175 6.39 29.01 8.89
N PHE A 176 6.98 28.43 9.96
CA PHE A 176 8.41 28.51 10.26
C PHE A 176 9.36 28.03 9.13
N LYS A 177 8.95 27.02 8.36
CA LYS A 177 9.79 26.43 7.31
C LYS A 177 9.63 27.13 5.97
N VAL A 178 8.41 27.56 5.64
CA VAL A 178 8.13 28.22 4.36
C VAL A 178 8.80 29.59 4.34
N TRP A 179 8.71 30.38 5.42
CA TRP A 179 9.37 31.70 5.48
C TRP A 179 10.89 31.65 5.34
N ARG A 180 11.55 30.58 5.78
CA ARG A 180 13.01 30.43 5.65
C ARG A 180 13.47 30.02 4.25
N THR A 181 12.56 29.49 3.45
CA THR A 181 12.90 28.84 2.19
C THR A 181 12.41 29.64 0.98
N ILE A 182 11.36 30.45 1.17
CA ILE A 182 10.75 31.26 0.13
C ILE A 182 10.64 32.69 0.66
N ASP A 183 11.41 33.61 0.07
CA ASP A 183 11.25 35.04 0.29
C ASP A 183 10.06 35.54 -0.55
N TYR A 184 9.07 36.16 0.09
CA TYR A 184 7.92 36.77 -0.58
C TYR A 184 7.53 38.09 0.13
N PRO A 185 6.92 39.05 -0.58
CA PRO A 185 6.50 40.31 0.02
C PRO A 185 5.39 40.13 1.06
N GLN A 186 5.37 40.97 2.09
CA GLN A 186 4.29 40.97 3.09
C GLN A 186 2.93 41.18 2.43
N TRP A 187 1.93 40.43 2.91
CA TRP A 187 0.55 40.41 2.44
C TRP A 187 0.37 39.97 0.98
N GLU A 188 1.40 39.44 0.32
CA GLU A 188 1.31 38.91 -1.04
C GLU A 188 1.23 37.38 -1.04
N TYR A 189 0.02 36.87 -1.30
CA TYR A 189 -0.32 35.45 -1.23
C TYR A 189 -0.82 34.85 -2.54
N ASP A 190 -0.90 35.65 -3.61
CA ASP A 190 -1.45 35.25 -4.91
C ASP A 190 -0.66 34.09 -5.56
N TRP A 191 0.58 33.87 -5.12
CA TRP A 191 1.45 32.79 -5.58
C TRP A 191 1.15 31.44 -4.91
N LEU A 192 0.43 31.41 -3.78
CA LEU A 192 0.19 30.18 -3.00
C LEU A 192 -0.60 29.13 -3.79
N PRO A 193 -1.68 29.48 -4.54
CA PRO A 193 -2.37 28.49 -5.36
C PRO A 193 -1.50 27.94 -6.50
N ALA A 194 -0.60 28.76 -7.05
CA ALA A 194 0.28 28.34 -8.14
C ALA A 194 1.40 27.39 -7.67
N VAL A 195 1.93 27.60 -6.47
CA VAL A 195 3.06 26.81 -5.93
C VAL A 195 2.58 25.62 -5.09
N PHE A 196 1.64 25.86 -4.18
CA PHE A 196 1.17 24.87 -3.21
C PHE A 196 -0.23 24.33 -3.54
N GLY A 197 -0.97 24.95 -4.46
CA GLY A 197 -2.36 24.55 -4.73
C GLY A 197 -3.31 24.83 -3.55
N CYS A 198 -2.90 25.72 -2.64
CA CYS A 198 -3.66 26.11 -1.44
C CYS A 198 -3.79 27.63 -1.36
N GLU A 199 -4.83 28.10 -0.69
CA GLU A 199 -5.09 29.52 -0.44
C GLU A 199 -4.68 29.90 0.99
N GLN A 200 -4.31 31.16 1.20
CA GLN A 200 -4.06 31.69 2.56
C GLN A 200 -5.36 31.60 3.38
N GLU A 201 -5.24 31.08 4.59
CA GLU A 201 -6.33 30.71 5.51
C GLU A 201 -7.30 29.61 5.00
N GLY A 202 -7.05 29.04 3.82
CA GLY A 202 -7.82 27.93 3.27
C GLY A 202 -7.44 26.56 3.85
N PRO A 203 -8.07 25.46 3.41
CA PRO A 203 -7.65 24.11 3.81
C PRO A 203 -6.22 23.82 3.33
N GLY A 204 -5.38 23.24 4.21
CA GLY A 204 -4.02 22.75 3.91
C GLY A 204 -4.00 21.48 3.06
N LEU A 205 -4.83 21.44 2.02
CA LEU A 205 -5.08 20.29 1.17
C LEU A 205 -4.69 20.62 -0.27
N GLN A 206 -3.68 19.92 -0.78
CA GLN A 206 -3.25 20.05 -2.17
C GLN A 206 -3.80 18.91 -3.00
N ASN A 207 -4.54 19.27 -4.06
CA ASN A 207 -4.94 18.33 -5.09
C ASN A 207 -3.75 18.08 -6.01
N ILE A 208 -3.24 16.85 -6.02
CA ILE A 208 -2.07 16.46 -6.82
C ILE A 208 -2.48 16.22 -8.27
N GLY A 209 -3.71 15.74 -8.48
CA GLY A 209 -4.28 15.52 -9.80
C GLY A 209 -4.87 14.12 -9.93
N THR A 210 -5.00 13.66 -11.17
CA THR A 210 -5.66 12.39 -11.50
C THR A 210 -4.86 11.59 -12.51
N VAL A 211 -4.94 10.26 -12.40
CA VAL A 211 -4.32 9.32 -13.33
C VAL A 211 -5.40 8.43 -13.95
N ASP A 212 -5.35 8.24 -15.27
CA ASP A 212 -6.25 7.31 -15.96
C ASP A 212 -5.93 5.86 -15.57
N THR A 213 -6.96 5.05 -15.35
CA THR A 213 -6.83 3.67 -14.89
C THR A 213 -7.17 2.68 -15.99
N LEU A 214 -6.30 2.61 -16.99
CA LEU A 214 -6.48 1.78 -18.19
C LEU A 214 -6.28 0.29 -17.87
N GLU A 215 -6.91 -0.58 -18.66
CA GLU A 215 -6.62 -2.02 -18.62
C GLU A 215 -5.13 -2.31 -18.89
N GLY A 216 -4.59 -3.30 -18.19
CA GLY A 216 -3.17 -3.68 -18.26
C GLY A 216 -2.24 -2.72 -17.51
N ARG A 217 -2.76 -1.66 -16.88
CA ARG A 217 -1.95 -0.69 -16.12
C ARG A 217 -1.76 -1.13 -14.67
N LEU A 218 -0.52 -1.11 -14.22
CA LEU A 218 -0.12 -1.24 -12.82
C LEU A 218 0.28 0.13 -12.28
N LEU A 219 -0.36 0.58 -11.22
CA LEU A 219 -0.09 1.86 -10.55
C LEU A 219 0.42 1.62 -9.14
N THR A 220 1.42 2.40 -8.71
CA THR A 220 1.92 2.39 -7.33
C THR A 220 2.02 3.81 -6.76
N TRP A 221 1.75 3.96 -5.48
CA TRP A 221 1.87 5.24 -4.76
C TRP A 221 2.12 5.01 -3.27
N PRO A 222 2.72 5.98 -2.56
CA PRO A 222 2.97 5.82 -1.13
C PRO A 222 1.65 6.02 -0.38
N ASN A 223 1.45 5.27 0.70
CA ASN A 223 0.21 5.29 1.49
C ASN A 223 0.13 6.48 2.47
N VAL A 224 0.62 7.62 1.99
CA VAL A 224 0.50 8.96 2.56
C VAL A 224 -0.42 9.84 1.71
N LEU A 225 -0.64 9.47 0.44
CA LEU A 225 -1.57 10.17 -0.45
C LEU A 225 -3.00 9.67 -0.19
N GLN A 226 -3.91 10.61 0.08
CA GLN A 226 -5.32 10.29 -0.02
C GLN A 226 -5.67 10.09 -1.48
N HIS A 227 -6.48 9.07 -1.76
CA HIS A 227 -6.93 8.78 -3.10
C HIS A 227 -8.43 8.55 -3.16
N GLN A 228 -8.99 8.75 -4.35
CA GLN A 228 -10.41 8.57 -4.63
C GLN A 228 -10.59 8.03 -6.04
N VAL A 229 -11.37 6.95 -6.17
CA VAL A 229 -11.85 6.47 -7.46
C VAL A 229 -12.87 7.46 -7.99
N GLN A 230 -12.63 8.05 -9.17
CA GLN A 230 -13.54 9.01 -9.78
C GLN A 230 -14.78 8.33 -10.37
N PRO A 231 -15.90 9.07 -10.53
CA PRO A 231 -17.11 8.54 -11.15
C PRO A 231 -16.87 8.06 -12.58
N PHE A 232 -17.56 7.00 -12.99
CA PHE A 232 -17.57 6.53 -14.37
C PHE A 232 -18.90 5.81 -14.69
N LYS A 233 -19.20 5.61 -15.97
CA LYS A 233 -20.44 4.99 -16.42
C LYS A 233 -20.22 4.04 -17.58
N LEU A 234 -21.25 3.34 -18.02
CA LEU A 234 -21.22 2.53 -19.23
C LEU A 234 -20.87 3.37 -20.46
N ALA A 235 -19.96 2.87 -21.29
CA ALA A 235 -19.66 3.49 -22.59
C ALA A 235 -20.82 3.26 -23.58
N ASN A 236 -21.33 2.03 -23.63
CA ASN A 236 -22.58 1.66 -24.30
C ASN A 236 -23.62 1.29 -23.22
N PRO A 237 -24.64 2.14 -22.99
CA PRO A 237 -25.67 1.91 -21.97
C PRO A 237 -26.53 0.65 -22.18
N SER A 238 -26.55 0.08 -23.39
CA SER A 238 -27.35 -1.11 -23.71
C SER A 238 -26.66 -2.43 -23.36
N LYS A 239 -25.39 -2.40 -22.96
CA LYS A 239 -24.60 -3.60 -22.60
C LYS A 239 -24.05 -3.45 -21.18
N PRO A 240 -23.88 -4.54 -20.43
CA PRO A 240 -23.16 -4.49 -19.16
C PRO A 240 -21.69 -4.13 -19.37
N GLY A 241 -21.04 -3.68 -18.30
CA GLY A 241 -19.61 -3.34 -18.30
C GLY A 241 -19.01 -3.54 -16.92
N HIS A 242 -17.69 -3.58 -16.83
CA HIS A 242 -17.00 -3.82 -15.56
C HIS A 242 -15.64 -3.17 -15.50
N ARG A 243 -15.17 -3.02 -14.27
CA ARG A 243 -13.79 -2.70 -13.92
C ARG A 243 -13.33 -3.69 -12.85
N LYS A 244 -12.30 -4.47 -13.14
CA LYS A 244 -11.76 -5.45 -12.18
C LYS A 244 -10.31 -5.14 -11.85
N ILE A 245 -10.00 -5.22 -10.55
CA ILE A 245 -8.69 -4.85 -10.02
C ILE A 245 -8.12 -5.90 -9.07
N LEU A 246 -6.79 -6.01 -9.08
CA LEU A 246 -6.01 -6.65 -8.04
C LEU A 246 -5.23 -5.54 -7.31
N ALA A 247 -5.49 -5.37 -6.03
CA ALA A 247 -4.77 -4.46 -5.16
C ALA A 247 -3.80 -5.24 -4.26
N LEU A 248 -2.58 -4.72 -4.16
CA LEU A 248 -1.53 -5.19 -3.28
C LEU A 248 -1.17 -4.06 -2.32
N PHE A 249 -1.20 -4.32 -1.02
CA PHE A 249 -0.80 -3.35 -0.01
C PHE A 249 0.45 -3.84 0.69
N LEU A 250 1.57 -3.15 0.47
CA LEU A 250 2.84 -3.46 1.09
C LEU A 250 2.82 -3.01 2.55
N LEU A 251 3.19 -3.90 3.47
CA LEU A 251 3.28 -3.61 4.90
C LEU A 251 4.68 -3.10 5.26
N ASP A 252 4.77 -2.37 6.38
CA ASP A 252 6.04 -1.99 6.98
C ASP A 252 6.88 -3.23 7.33
N PRO A 253 8.04 -3.47 6.68
CA PRO A 253 8.87 -4.63 6.99
C PRO A 253 9.59 -4.50 8.35
N ASN A 254 9.65 -3.31 8.95
CA ASN A 254 10.32 -3.10 10.24
C ASN A 254 9.45 -3.51 11.44
N ILE A 255 8.18 -3.84 11.19
CA ILE A 255 7.23 -4.16 12.25
C ILE A 255 6.56 -5.47 11.92
N ARG A 256 6.76 -6.44 12.81
CA ARG A 256 6.17 -7.76 12.65
C ARG A 256 4.67 -7.70 12.91
N ILE A 257 3.88 -7.85 11.84
CA ILE A 257 2.44 -8.12 11.89
C ILE A 257 2.23 -9.63 11.80
N ILE A 258 1.25 -10.15 12.53
CA ILE A 258 0.86 -11.56 12.44
C ILE A 258 0.32 -11.83 11.04
N SER A 259 1.00 -12.70 10.30
CA SER A 259 0.63 -13.14 8.95
C SER A 259 -0.17 -14.44 8.99
N THR A 260 -0.85 -14.76 7.89
CA THR A 260 -1.44 -16.08 7.63
C THR A 260 -0.40 -17.20 7.62
N ALA A 261 0.90 -16.89 7.57
CA ALA A 261 1.95 -17.86 7.82
C ALA A 261 1.92 -18.43 9.27
N ASN A 262 1.35 -17.68 10.21
CA ASN A 262 1.30 -18.02 11.63
C ASN A 262 -0.13 -18.25 12.15
N VAL A 263 -1.14 -18.18 11.29
CA VAL A 263 -2.55 -18.40 11.63
C VAL A 263 -3.03 -19.60 10.82
N PRO A 264 -3.70 -20.60 11.40
CA PRO A 264 -4.28 -21.69 10.60
C PRO A 264 -5.36 -21.17 9.64
N CYS A 265 -5.58 -21.88 8.54
CA CYS A 265 -6.68 -21.60 7.61
C CYS A 265 -7.98 -21.33 8.37
N GLN A 266 -8.62 -20.20 8.15
CA GLN A 266 -9.73 -19.79 9.03
C GLN A 266 -11.07 -20.37 8.56
N GLN A 267 -11.21 -20.69 7.28
CA GLN A 267 -12.50 -21.08 6.70
C GLN A 267 -12.87 -22.52 7.04
N GLN A 268 -14.01 -22.69 7.72
CA GLN A 268 -14.50 -24.00 8.16
C GLN A 268 -14.67 -24.99 7.01
N HIS A 269 -15.17 -24.54 5.86
CA HIS A 269 -15.37 -25.45 4.73
C HIS A 269 -14.04 -26.03 4.19
N TRP A 270 -12.91 -25.31 4.32
CA TRP A 270 -11.59 -25.85 3.95
C TRP A 270 -11.18 -26.99 4.90
N TRP A 271 -11.52 -26.87 6.18
CA TRP A 271 -11.26 -27.92 7.17
C TRP A 271 -12.12 -29.15 6.91
N ILE A 272 -13.40 -28.93 6.63
CA ILE A 272 -14.35 -30.01 6.29
C ILE A 272 -13.83 -30.77 5.07
N GLU A 273 -13.45 -30.06 4.02
CA GLU A 273 -12.92 -30.66 2.80
C GLU A 273 -11.62 -31.44 3.06
N ALA A 274 -10.65 -30.82 3.75
CA ALA A 274 -9.38 -31.46 4.06
C ALA A 274 -9.54 -32.72 4.90
N ILE A 275 -10.38 -32.69 5.95
CA ILE A 275 -10.63 -33.85 6.82
C ILE A 275 -11.33 -34.97 6.05
N ARG A 276 -12.27 -34.64 5.15
CA ARG A 276 -12.99 -35.62 4.32
C ARG A 276 -12.09 -36.30 3.29
N GLN A 277 -11.15 -35.55 2.72
CA GLN A 277 -10.21 -36.07 1.71
C GLN A 277 -9.05 -36.84 2.34
N ASP A 278 -8.72 -36.58 3.60
CA ASP A 278 -7.64 -37.24 4.30
C ASP A 278 -8.03 -38.63 4.85
N ARG A 279 -7.08 -39.56 4.89
CA ARG A 279 -7.28 -40.93 5.39
C ARG A 279 -7.16 -40.96 6.92
N ASN A 280 -8.12 -40.34 7.59
CA ASN A 280 -8.18 -40.27 9.06
C ASN A 280 -9.41 -41.02 9.62
N LYS A 281 -9.52 -41.08 10.95
CA LYS A 281 -10.64 -41.78 11.61
C LYS A 281 -11.98 -41.04 11.42
N ILE A 282 -11.96 -39.73 11.20
CA ILE A 282 -13.18 -38.91 11.05
C ILE A 282 -13.80 -39.14 9.67
N SER A 283 -12.99 -39.24 8.60
CA SER A 283 -13.49 -39.53 7.26
C SER A 283 -14.14 -40.90 7.10
N THR A 284 -13.88 -41.84 8.02
CA THR A 284 -14.58 -43.13 8.08
C THR A 284 -15.98 -43.08 8.70
N LEU A 285 -16.34 -41.98 9.38
CA LEU A 285 -17.65 -41.83 10.00
C LEU A 285 -18.72 -41.45 8.96
N PRO A 286 -20.01 -41.78 9.18
CA PRO A 286 -21.11 -41.26 8.35
C PRO A 286 -21.10 -39.73 8.28
N ILE A 287 -21.54 -39.19 7.14
CA ILE A 287 -21.47 -37.75 6.85
C ILE A 287 -22.22 -36.92 7.90
N GLU A 288 -23.32 -37.46 8.44
CA GLU A 288 -24.14 -36.82 9.46
C GLU A 288 -23.38 -36.66 10.79
N ILE A 289 -22.54 -37.64 11.14
CA ILE A 289 -21.69 -37.57 12.34
C ILE A 289 -20.54 -36.57 12.13
N GLN A 290 -19.97 -36.53 10.91
CA GLN A 290 -18.97 -35.53 10.57
C GLN A 290 -19.58 -34.12 10.70
N ASP A 291 -20.76 -33.90 10.13
CA ASP A 291 -21.47 -32.62 10.18
C ASP A 291 -21.82 -32.21 11.61
N LEU A 292 -22.22 -33.16 12.46
CA LEU A 292 -22.40 -32.92 13.89
C LEU A 292 -21.10 -32.47 14.55
N ILE A 293 -19.98 -33.15 14.31
CA ILE A 293 -18.66 -32.76 14.86
C ILE A 293 -18.31 -31.33 14.45
N PHE A 294 -18.45 -30.98 13.17
CA PHE A 294 -18.18 -29.62 12.69
C PHE A 294 -19.16 -28.58 13.24
N GLY A 295 -20.41 -28.97 13.51
CA GLY A 295 -21.41 -28.13 14.17
C GLY A 295 -21.13 -27.89 15.66
N PHE A 296 -20.37 -28.76 16.32
CA PHE A 296 -19.91 -28.57 17.70
C PHE A 296 -18.62 -27.74 17.81
N LEU A 297 -17.89 -27.53 16.71
CA LEU A 297 -16.76 -26.60 16.72
C LEU A 297 -17.31 -25.19 17.00
N GLY A 298 -16.77 -24.54 18.03
CA GLY A 298 -17.24 -23.24 18.51
C GLY A 298 -16.91 -22.09 17.55
N GLU A 299 -16.13 -21.12 18.01
CA GLU A 299 -15.85 -19.90 17.23
C GLU A 299 -14.81 -20.09 16.12
N PHE A 300 -14.11 -21.22 16.08
CA PHE A 300 -13.07 -21.52 15.10
C PHE A 300 -13.06 -23.00 14.70
N PRO A 301 -12.88 -23.34 13.40
CA PRO A 301 -12.77 -22.45 12.24
C PRO A 301 -14.09 -21.71 11.91
N ILE A 302 -14.00 -20.54 11.28
CA ILE A 302 -15.15 -19.65 11.06
C ILE A 302 -16.02 -20.10 9.89
N THR A 303 -17.34 -19.97 10.08
CA THR A 303 -18.33 -20.23 9.03
C THR A 303 -18.34 -19.08 8.01
N MET A 304 -18.83 -19.35 6.80
CA MET A 304 -18.99 -18.28 5.78
C MET A 304 -19.98 -17.20 6.23
N GLN A 305 -20.98 -17.57 7.04
CA GLN A 305 -21.94 -16.63 7.60
C GLN A 305 -21.26 -15.68 8.60
N HIS A 306 -20.51 -16.23 9.55
CA HIS A 306 -19.75 -15.44 10.52
C HIS A 306 -18.70 -14.55 9.82
N ALA A 307 -18.00 -15.07 8.81
CA ALA A 307 -17.05 -14.28 8.02
C ALA A 307 -17.71 -13.07 7.33
N LYS A 308 -18.95 -13.23 6.84
CA LYS A 308 -19.73 -12.12 6.26
C LYS A 308 -20.14 -11.09 7.32
N GLU A 309 -20.53 -11.54 8.51
CA GLU A 309 -20.90 -10.66 9.63
C GLU A 309 -19.71 -9.82 10.11
N GLU A 310 -18.53 -10.44 10.28
CA GLU A 310 -17.29 -9.72 10.63
C GLU A 310 -16.88 -8.75 9.52
N ARG A 311 -17.07 -9.11 8.25
CA ARG A 311 -16.85 -8.19 7.13
C ARG A 311 -17.73 -6.94 7.22
N VAL A 312 -18.99 -7.07 7.61
CA VAL A 312 -19.90 -5.91 7.78
C VAL A 312 -19.42 -5.02 8.91
N LYS A 313 -19.09 -5.59 10.09
CA LYS A 313 -18.53 -4.84 11.22
C LYS A 313 -17.27 -4.07 10.83
N LEU A 314 -16.35 -4.72 10.11
CA LEU A 314 -15.13 -4.09 9.59
C LEU A 314 -15.43 -2.94 8.62
N MET A 315 -16.41 -3.11 7.73
CA MET A 315 -16.81 -2.06 6.79
C MET A 315 -17.37 -0.84 7.51
N ASP A 316 -18.18 -1.03 8.55
CA ASP A 316 -18.75 0.08 9.32
C ASP A 316 -17.68 0.78 10.16
N GLU A 317 -16.77 0.04 10.78
CA GLU A 317 -15.62 0.60 11.50
C GLU A 317 -14.68 1.40 10.58
N ARG A 318 -14.56 1.00 9.30
CA ARG A 318 -13.78 1.72 8.29
C ARG A 318 -14.48 2.99 7.81
N LYS A 319 -15.81 2.97 7.61
CA LYS A 319 -16.57 4.19 7.25
C LYS A 319 -16.37 5.29 8.31
N SER A 320 -16.54 4.95 9.58
CA SER A 320 -16.37 5.90 10.68
C SER A 320 -14.96 6.49 10.74
N PHE A 321 -13.93 5.67 10.50
CA PHE A 321 -12.54 6.13 10.44
C PHE A 321 -12.29 7.09 9.25
N ILE A 322 -12.81 6.77 8.07
CA ILE A 322 -12.65 7.61 6.87
C ILE A 322 -13.27 8.99 7.09
N VAL A 323 -14.44 9.06 7.72
CA VAL A 323 -15.10 10.33 8.05
C VAL A 323 -14.23 11.15 9.01
N ALA A 324 -13.76 10.54 10.10
CA ALA A 324 -12.92 11.23 11.09
C ALA A 324 -11.57 11.69 10.50
N GLN A 325 -10.97 10.88 9.64
CA GLN A 325 -9.73 11.23 8.95
C GLN A 325 -9.95 12.39 7.97
N ASN A 326 -11.00 12.34 7.16
CA ASN A 326 -11.31 13.43 6.23
C ASN A 326 -11.61 14.74 6.95
N ALA A 327 -12.33 14.71 8.07
CA ALA A 327 -12.52 15.88 8.91
C ALA A 327 -11.18 16.48 9.37
N ARG A 328 -10.24 15.66 9.86
CA ARG A 328 -8.90 16.13 10.25
C ARG A 328 -8.08 16.71 9.10
N TYR A 329 -8.24 16.18 7.89
CA TYR A 329 -7.59 16.71 6.69
C TYR A 329 -8.17 18.07 6.24
N LEU A 330 -9.45 18.31 6.52
CA LEU A 330 -10.13 19.56 6.17
C LEU A 330 -9.98 20.64 7.23
N ASP A 331 -9.85 20.26 8.50
CA ASP A 331 -9.76 21.17 9.65
C ASP A 331 -8.39 21.85 9.78
N SER A 332 -7.36 21.34 9.09
CA SER A 332 -6.06 22.00 9.04
C SER A 332 -6.11 23.24 8.15
N CYS A 333 -5.98 24.41 8.75
CA CYS A 333 -5.85 25.68 8.06
C CYS A 333 -4.42 25.88 7.53
N PHE A 334 -4.30 26.28 6.26
CA PHE A 334 -3.08 26.74 5.62
C PHE A 334 -2.92 28.22 5.95
N SER A 335 -2.00 28.56 6.84
CA SER A 335 -1.72 29.96 7.18
C SER A 335 -0.21 30.17 7.25
N LEU A 336 0.29 31.08 6.41
CA LEU A 336 1.61 31.64 6.59
C LEU A 336 1.49 32.82 7.57
N CYS A 337 2.08 32.70 8.76
CA CYS A 337 2.20 33.82 9.69
C CYS A 337 3.43 34.66 9.32
N GLU A 338 3.23 35.95 9.13
CA GLU A 338 4.31 36.92 8.93
C GLU A 338 4.90 37.33 10.29
N HIS A 339 6.22 37.53 10.34
CA HIS A 339 6.93 38.08 11.49
C HIS A 339 7.65 39.37 11.12
#